data_AF-A0A3Q9U5N7-F1
#
_entry.id   AF-A0A3Q9U5N7-F1
#
_cell.length_a   1.000
_cell.length_b   1.000
_cell.length_c   1.000
_cell.angle_alpha   90.00
_cell.angle_beta   90.00
_cell.angle_gamma   90.00
#
_symmetry.space_group_name_H-M   'P 1'
#
loop_
_entity.id
_entity.type
_entity.pdbx_description
1 polymer ?
#
loop_
_entity_poly.entity_id
_entity_poly.type
_entity_poly.pdbx_seq_one_letter_code
_entity_poly.pdbx_strand_id
1 'polypeptide(L)'
;FVSLEQLAELGVLSWRLDADNYETDEELKKIREERGYSYMDFCEVCPEKLPNYEEKIKNFFEEHLHTDEEIRYCVAGSGYFDVRDSNDGWIRVWVKKGGMIVLPAGIYHRFTLDTDNYIK
;
A
#
# COMPACT_ATOMS: atom_id res chain seq x y z
N PHE A 1 -10.01 16.73 2.55
CA PHE A 1 -8.91 16.26 1.70
C PHE A 1 -7.65 16.34 2.54
N VAL A 2 -6.86 15.27 2.58
CA VAL A 2 -5.61 15.19 3.37
C VAL A 2 -4.44 15.34 2.40
N SER A 3 -3.45 16.19 2.71
CA SER A 3 -2.27 16.36 1.86
C SER A 3 -1.25 15.24 2.08
N LEU A 4 -0.31 15.08 1.14
CA LEU A 4 0.81 14.15 1.31
C LEU A 4 1.73 14.55 2.47
N GLU A 5 1.84 15.85 2.77
CA GLU A 5 2.63 16.31 3.93
C GLU A 5 1.99 15.85 5.24
N GLN A 6 0.66 15.92 5.36
CA GLN A 6 -0.06 15.42 6.54
C GLN A 6 0.08 13.90 6.70
N LEU A 7 0.13 13.14 5.60
CA LEU A 7 0.43 11.71 5.66
C LEU A 7 1.89 11.46 6.09
N ALA A 8 2.84 12.26 5.61
CA ALA A 8 4.24 12.16 5.99
C ALA A 8 4.48 12.48 7.48
N GLU A 9 3.68 13.38 8.08
CA GLU A 9 3.68 13.62 9.53
C GLU A 9 3.29 12.38 10.35
N LEU A 10 2.49 11.47 9.78
CA LEU A 10 2.16 10.16 10.35
C LEU A 10 3.21 9.08 10.03
N GLY A 11 4.29 9.44 9.32
CA GLY A 11 5.31 8.53 8.83
C GLY A 11 4.92 7.75 7.57
N VAL A 12 3.74 8.00 7.00
CA VAL A 12 3.30 7.37 5.74
C VAL A 12 3.98 8.05 4.57
N LEU A 13 4.81 7.30 3.84
CA LEU A 13 5.52 7.81 2.66
C LEU A 13 4.83 7.35 1.39
N SER A 14 4.95 8.16 0.33
CA SER A 14 4.37 7.80 -0.96
C SER A 14 5.18 8.33 -2.13
N TRP A 15 5.15 7.58 -3.23
CA TRP A 15 5.77 7.94 -4.50
C TRP A 15 4.82 7.64 -5.66
N ARG A 16 5.04 8.33 -6.77
CA ARG A 16 4.43 8.00 -8.05
C ARG A 16 5.52 7.59 -9.02
N LEU A 17 5.43 6.36 -9.52
CA LEU A 17 6.44 5.66 -10.31
C LEU A 17 5.86 5.16 -11.63
N ASP A 18 6.73 4.66 -12.51
CA ASP A 18 6.32 4.07 -13.79
C ASP A 18 6.00 2.58 -13.62
N ALA A 19 4.74 2.29 -13.34
CA ALA A 19 4.26 0.91 -13.18
C ALA A 19 4.28 0.09 -14.47
N ASP A 20 4.40 0.71 -15.65
CA ASP A 20 4.54 -0.04 -16.90
C ASP A 20 5.98 -0.57 -17.10
N ASN A 21 6.96 0.07 -16.45
CA ASN A 21 8.38 -0.28 -16.57
C ASN A 21 9.03 -0.62 -15.22
N TYR A 22 8.26 -1.13 -14.25
CA TYR A 22 8.74 -1.36 -12.87
C TYR A 22 10.00 -2.25 -12.80
N GLU A 23 10.23 -3.14 -13.78
CA GLU A 23 11.41 -4.02 -13.82
C GLU A 23 12.72 -3.25 -14.06
N THR A 24 12.63 -2.09 -14.71
CA THR A 24 13.76 -1.25 -15.12
C THR A 24 13.64 0.19 -14.62
N ASP A 25 12.70 0.48 -13.73
CA ASP A 25 12.49 1.81 -13.17
C ASP A 25 13.64 2.16 -12.21
N GLU A 26 14.51 3.08 -12.65
CA GLU A 26 15.66 3.54 -11.86
C GLU A 26 15.24 4.28 -10.58
N GLU A 27 14.06 4.91 -10.56
CA GLU A 27 13.57 5.58 -9.34
C GLU A 27 13.11 4.54 -8.31
N LEU A 28 12.42 3.48 -8.75
CA LEU A 28 12.10 2.34 -7.87
C LEU A 28 13.38 1.71 -7.31
N LYS A 29 14.39 1.49 -8.17
CA LYS A 29 15.68 0.94 -7.75
C LYS A 29 16.36 1.82 -6.70
N LYS A 30 16.40 3.13 -6.92
CA LYS A 30 16.97 4.10 -5.97
C LYS A 30 16.24 4.06 -4.63
N ILE A 31 14.90 4.08 -4.62
CA ILE A 31 14.11 3.98 -3.38
C ILE A 31 14.45 2.69 -2.63
N ARG A 32 14.54 1.56 -3.35
CA ARG A 32 14.88 0.27 -2.73
C ARG A 32 16.29 0.26 -2.15
N GLU A 33 17.27 0.84 -2.84
CA GLU A 33 18.65 0.94 -2.35
C GLU A 33 18.75 1.85 -1.12
N GLU A 34 18.13 3.03 -1.15
CA GLU A 34 18.13 3.99 -0.04
C GLU A 34 17.42 3.45 1.22
N ARG A 35 16.37 2.65 1.03
CA ARG A 35 15.57 2.08 2.13
C ARG A 35 15.90 0.63 2.50
N GLY A 36 16.85 0.01 1.80
CA GLY A 36 17.29 -1.37 2.07
C GLY A 36 16.28 -2.47 1.69
N TYR A 37 15.39 -2.20 0.73
CA TYR A 37 14.35 -3.15 0.30
C TYR A 37 14.91 -4.23 -0.64
N SER A 38 15.40 -5.31 -0.03
CA SER A 38 16.11 -6.39 -0.72
C SER A 38 15.19 -7.46 -1.34
N TYR A 39 13.94 -7.57 -0.90
CA TYR A 39 12.98 -8.57 -1.37
C TYR A 39 11.74 -7.90 -1.99
N MET A 40 11.18 -8.53 -3.03
CA MET A 40 9.89 -8.18 -3.60
C MET A 40 9.21 -9.43 -4.15
N ASP A 41 7.88 -9.45 -4.11
CA ASP A 41 7.03 -10.42 -4.78
C ASP A 41 5.79 -9.73 -5.36
N PHE A 42 4.92 -10.51 -6.00
CA PHE A 42 3.65 -10.04 -6.53
C PHE A 42 2.49 -10.66 -5.77
N CYS A 43 1.53 -9.83 -5.39
CA CYS A 43 0.26 -10.24 -4.82
C CYS A 43 -0.86 -9.69 -5.69
N GLU A 44 -1.64 -10.56 -6.31
CA GLU A 44 -2.80 -10.17 -7.10
C GLU A 44 -4.07 -10.45 -6.29
N VAL A 45 -4.78 -9.38 -5.91
CA VAL A 45 -5.94 -9.45 -5.03
C VAL A 45 -7.20 -9.23 -5.85
N CYS A 46 -7.85 -10.35 -6.19
CA CYS A 46 -9.23 -10.41 -6.70
C CYS A 46 -9.84 -11.77 -6.39
N PRO A 47 -11.19 -11.92 -6.43
CA PRO A 47 -11.88 -13.16 -6.08
C PRO A 47 -11.36 -14.40 -6.81
N GLU A 48 -10.97 -14.24 -8.07
CA GLU A 48 -10.57 -15.36 -8.94
C GLU A 48 -9.12 -15.80 -8.75
N LYS A 49 -8.25 -14.91 -8.27
CA LYS A 49 -6.78 -15.11 -8.31
C LYS A 49 -6.14 -15.25 -6.94
N LEU A 50 -6.74 -14.70 -5.89
CA LEU A 50 -6.18 -14.78 -4.54
C LEU A 50 -6.64 -16.06 -3.83
N PRO A 51 -5.74 -16.99 -3.45
CA PRO A 51 -6.12 -18.16 -2.67
C PRO A 51 -6.68 -17.75 -1.30
N ASN A 52 -7.79 -18.38 -0.89
CA ASN A 52 -8.55 -18.04 0.32
C ASN A 52 -9.03 -16.57 0.35
N TYR A 53 -9.42 -16.04 -0.80
CA TYR A 53 -9.83 -14.63 -0.98
C TYR A 53 -10.75 -14.10 0.13
N GLU A 54 -11.85 -14.80 0.42
CA GLU A 54 -12.85 -14.36 1.40
C GLU A 54 -12.31 -14.21 2.83
N GLU A 55 -11.35 -15.05 3.22
CA GLU A 55 -10.69 -14.97 4.52
C GLU A 55 -9.64 -13.86 4.50
N LYS A 56 -8.80 -13.82 3.47
CA LYS A 56 -7.73 -12.82 3.35
C LYS A 56 -8.26 -11.40 3.29
N ILE A 57 -9.32 -11.15 2.50
CA ILE A 57 -9.87 -9.80 2.35
C ILE A 57 -10.49 -9.29 3.66
N LYS A 58 -11.05 -10.20 4.48
CA LYS A 58 -11.51 -9.87 5.83
C LYS A 58 -10.34 -9.51 6.74
N ASN A 59 -9.30 -10.35 6.77
CA ASN A 59 -8.11 -10.11 7.58
C ASN A 59 -7.39 -8.81 7.18
N PHE A 60 -7.33 -8.50 5.89
CA PHE A 60 -6.78 -7.24 5.40
C PHE A 60 -7.59 -6.03 5.89
N PHE A 61 -8.90 -6.16 6.03
CA PHE A 61 -9.78 -5.06 6.44
C PHE A 61 -9.95 -4.93 7.96
N GLU A 62 -9.66 -5.98 8.73
CA GLU A 62 -9.53 -5.87 10.17
C GLU A 62 -8.41 -4.88 10.50
N GLU A 63 -8.62 -4.00 11.48
CA GLU A 63 -7.59 -3.04 11.90
C GLU A 63 -6.42 -3.80 12.53
N HIS A 64 -5.22 -3.59 12.00
CA HIS A 64 -4.01 -4.27 12.45
C HIS A 64 -2.77 -3.37 12.32
N LEU A 65 -1.64 -3.89 12.79
CA LEU A 65 -0.33 -3.28 12.66
C LEU A 65 0.74 -4.34 12.40
N HIS A 66 1.89 -3.90 11.92
CA HIS A 66 3.06 -4.73 11.71
C HIS A 66 4.24 -4.20 12.54
N THR A 67 5.15 -5.11 12.91
CA THR A 67 6.42 -4.75 13.59
C THR A 67 7.43 -4.14 12.63
N ASP A 68 7.22 -4.32 11.34
CA ASP A 68 8.04 -3.85 10.23
C ASP A 68 7.20 -2.94 9.32
N GLU A 69 7.84 -2.25 8.39
CA GLU A 69 7.13 -1.42 7.41
C GLU A 69 6.25 -2.29 6.48
N GLU A 70 5.03 -1.82 6.18
CA GLU A 70 4.24 -2.36 5.08
C GLU A 70 4.47 -1.52 3.83
N ILE A 71 5.12 -2.13 2.83
CA ILE A 71 5.48 -1.49 1.57
C ILE A 71 4.62 -2.09 0.47
N ARG A 72 3.91 -1.25 -0.28
CA ARG A 72 3.05 -1.68 -1.40
C ARG A 72 3.26 -0.76 -2.60
N TYR A 73 3.58 -1.37 -3.73
CA TYR A 73 3.66 -0.68 -5.02
C TYR A 73 2.61 -1.25 -5.95
N CYS A 74 1.62 -0.43 -6.29
CA CYS A 74 0.51 -0.84 -7.16
C CYS A 74 0.94 -0.79 -8.63
N VAL A 75 1.05 -1.96 -9.25
CA VAL A 75 1.40 -2.12 -10.67
C VAL A 75 0.15 -2.27 -11.55
N ALA A 76 -0.99 -2.66 -10.99
CA ALA A 76 -2.29 -2.62 -11.69
C ALA A 76 -3.49 -2.48 -10.73
N GLY A 77 -4.61 -1.95 -11.24
CA GLY A 77 -5.83 -1.79 -10.45
C GLY A 77 -5.71 -0.71 -9.37
N SER A 78 -6.46 -0.89 -8.28
CA SER A 78 -6.51 0.08 -7.17
C SER A 78 -7.18 -0.47 -5.91
N GLY A 79 -6.94 0.22 -4.78
CA GLY A 79 -7.52 -0.10 -3.49
C GLY A 79 -7.27 0.99 -2.46
N TYR A 80 -7.87 0.84 -1.29
CA TYR A 80 -7.79 1.79 -0.18
C TYR A 80 -6.95 1.24 0.96
N PHE A 81 -6.01 2.05 1.42
CA PHE A 81 -5.39 1.89 2.74
C PHE A 81 -6.00 2.93 3.67
N ASP A 82 -6.69 2.47 4.71
CA ASP A 82 -7.13 3.36 5.78
C ASP A 82 -6.04 3.35 6.87
N VAL A 83 -5.63 4.53 7.35
CA VAL A 83 -4.63 4.70 8.42
C VAL A 83 -5.20 5.59 9.53
N ARG A 84 -4.79 5.35 10.77
CA ARG A 84 -5.14 6.24 11.90
C ARG A 84 -4.31 7.51 11.91
N ASP A 85 -4.97 8.65 12.10
CA ASP A 85 -4.32 9.92 12.40
C ASP A 85 -4.01 10.06 13.91
N SER A 86 -3.39 11.18 14.30
CA SER A 86 -3.02 11.45 15.69
C SER A 86 -4.21 11.63 16.65
N ASN A 87 -5.43 11.78 16.11
CA ASN A 87 -6.68 11.94 16.85
C ASN A 87 -7.55 10.68 16.79
N ASP A 88 -6.98 9.53 16.38
CA ASP A 88 -7.68 8.27 16.15
C ASP A 88 -8.76 8.35 15.04
N GLY A 89 -8.67 9.33 14.14
CA GLY A 89 -9.50 9.45 12.95
C GLY A 89 -9.00 8.56 11.81
N TRP A 90 -9.91 8.04 10.98
CA TRP A 90 -9.54 7.31 9.76
C TRP A 90 -9.22 8.27 8.61
N ILE A 91 -8.03 8.12 8.02
CA ILE A 91 -7.68 8.71 6.73
C ILE A 91 -7.65 7.61 5.68
N ARG A 92 -8.46 7.77 4.62
CA ARG A 92 -8.49 6.85 3.48
C ARG A 92 -7.52 7.31 2.39
N VAL A 93 -6.54 6.48 2.07
CA VAL A 93 -5.56 6.68 1.00
C VAL A 93 -5.92 5.79 -0.18
N TRP A 94 -6.23 6.39 -1.33
CA TRP A 94 -6.54 5.65 -2.55
C TRP A 94 -5.26 5.40 -3.35
N VAL A 95 -4.80 4.15 -3.35
CA VAL A 95 -3.62 3.73 -4.10
C VAL A 95 -4.07 3.16 -5.43
N LYS A 96 -3.51 3.68 -6.51
CA LYS A 96 -3.77 3.27 -7.90
C LYS A 96 -2.48 2.88 -8.57
N LYS A 97 -2.57 2.27 -9.76
CA LYS A 97 -1.41 1.99 -10.63
C LYS A 97 -0.40 3.14 -10.65
N GLY A 98 0.86 2.82 -10.39
CA GLY A 98 1.98 3.76 -10.28
C GLY A 98 2.15 4.34 -8.88
N GLY A 99 1.20 4.14 -7.96
CA GLY A 99 1.30 4.58 -6.57
C GLY A 99 2.08 3.57 -5.72
N MET A 100 3.13 4.04 -5.06
CA MET A 100 3.82 3.32 -3.99
C MET A 100 3.47 3.97 -2.65
N ILE A 101 3.14 3.16 -1.65
CA ILE A 101 2.88 3.58 -0.27
C ILE A 101 3.76 2.78 0.68
N VAL A 102 4.27 3.44 1.71
CA VAL A 102 4.98 2.82 2.83
C VAL A 102 4.27 3.23 4.11
N LEU A 103 3.77 2.24 4.83
CA LEU A 103 3.17 2.40 6.15
C LEU A 103 4.25 2.10 7.20
N PRO A 104 4.51 3.01 8.15
CA PRO A 104 5.56 2.80 9.15
C PRO A 104 5.17 1.69 10.13
N ALA A 105 6.18 1.00 10.68
CA ALA A 105 5.98 0.01 11.73
C ALA A 105 5.14 0.59 12.88
N GLY A 106 4.18 -0.20 13.37
CA GLY A 106 3.31 0.16 14.49
C GLY A 106 2.11 1.06 14.16
N ILE A 107 1.95 1.54 12.92
CA ILE A 107 0.73 2.28 12.56
C ILE A 107 -0.47 1.34 12.45
N TYR A 108 -1.59 1.72 13.07
CA TYR A 108 -2.86 1.04 12.84
C TYR A 108 -3.37 1.37 11.43
N HIS A 109 -3.62 0.31 10.66
CA HIS A 109 -4.08 0.41 9.30
C HIS A 109 -4.96 -0.78 8.91
N ARG A 110 -5.58 -0.66 7.74
CA ARG A 110 -6.32 -1.74 7.07
C ARG A 110 -6.36 -1.49 5.57
N PHE A 111 -6.58 -2.56 4.81
CA PHE A 111 -6.70 -2.53 3.35
C PHE A 111 -8.08 -3.04 2.90
N THR A 112 -8.61 -2.44 1.84
CA THR A 112 -9.77 -2.96 1.11
C THR A 112 -9.67 -2.64 -0.37
N LEU A 113 -10.23 -3.49 -1.22
CA LEU A 113 -10.40 -3.16 -2.64
C LEU A 113 -11.38 -2.01 -2.79
N ASP A 114 -11.24 -1.26 -3.88
CA ASP A 114 -12.31 -0.36 -4.31
C ASP A 114 -13.35 -1.12 -5.16
N THR A 115 -14.25 -0.37 -5.80
CA THR A 115 -15.35 -0.95 -6.58
C THR A 115 -14.90 -1.75 -7.79
N ASP A 116 -13.66 -1.58 -8.25
CA ASP A 116 -13.11 -2.33 -9.39
C ASP A 116 -12.67 -3.74 -8.98
N ASN A 117 -12.65 -4.04 -7.67
CA ASN A 117 -12.35 -5.36 -7.09
C ASN A 117 -11.05 -6.01 -7.59
N TYR A 118 -10.05 -5.19 -7.90
CA TYR A 118 -8.78 -5.66 -8.46
C TYR A 118 -7.62 -4.74 -8.10
N ILE A 119 -6.55 -5.33 -7.54
CA ILE A 119 -5.23 -4.69 -7.41
C ILE A 119 -4.12 -5.72 -7.62
N LYS A 120 -2.98 -5.28 -8.15
CA LYS A 120 -1.74 -6.03 -8.28
C LYS A 120 -0.56 -5.14 -7.92
#